data_AF-A0A7Z2K2K9-F1
#
_entry.id   AF-A0A7Z2K2K9-F1
#
_cell.length_a   1.000
_cell.length_b   1.000
_cell.length_c   1.000
_cell.angle_alpha   90.00
_cell.angle_beta   90.00
_cell.angle_gamma   90.00
#
_symmetry.space_group_name_H-M   'P 1'
#
loop_
_entity.id
_entity.type
_entity.pdbx_description
1 polymer ?
#
loop_
_entity_poly.entity_id
_entity_poly.type
_entity_poly.pdbx_seq_one_letter_code
_entity_poly.pdbx_strand_id
1 'polypeptide(L)'
;MMYLDNVRRTIANLKPIERQQFLVHLRKILKDKYRKNVKPSELETRVREFVTGKEPKADYFEAYLLTFDELSMNGALEALKKGKVKLPITWRQLLLSVTSDTPVPIHIREHLNDELILKELKAVFKNVLQYCEDDQQDNFFENLQNFNKFISIKGKDH
;
A
#
# COMPACT_ATOMS: atom_id res chain seq x y z
N MET A 1 4.54 5.31 -29.52
CA MET A 1 3.70 6.25 -28.73
C MET A 1 2.72 5.52 -27.81
N MET A 2 1.99 4.48 -28.26
CA MET A 2 1.00 3.74 -27.44
C MET A 2 1.46 3.26 -26.05
N TYR A 3 2.67 2.67 -25.94
CA TYR A 3 3.16 2.12 -24.66
C TYR A 3 3.45 3.18 -23.60
N LEU A 4 4.02 4.31 -24.02
CA LEU A 4 4.39 5.38 -23.10
C LEU A 4 3.13 6.09 -22.58
N ASP A 5 2.12 6.26 -23.43
CA ASP A 5 0.80 6.77 -23.04
C ASP A 5 0.05 5.82 -22.10
N ASN A 6 0.22 4.51 -22.26
CA ASN A 6 -0.34 3.53 -21.32
C ASN A 6 0.31 3.65 -19.94
N VAL A 7 1.63 3.85 -19.84
CA VAL A 7 2.30 4.08 -18.56
C VAL A 7 1.85 5.41 -17.94
N ARG A 8 1.72 6.49 -18.73
CA ARG A 8 1.14 7.77 -18.26
C ARG A 8 -0.26 7.57 -17.68
N ARG A 9 -1.13 6.88 -18.41
CA ARG A 9 -2.51 6.59 -17.99
C ARG A 9 -2.55 5.74 -16.72
N THR A 10 -1.66 4.75 -16.62
CA THR A 10 -1.54 3.91 -15.42
C THR A 10 -1.24 4.75 -14.19
N ILE A 11 -0.23 5.62 -14.25
CA ILE A 11 0.15 6.50 -13.14
C ILE A 11 -0.96 7.53 -12.84
N ALA A 12 -1.60 8.07 -13.87
CA ALA A 12 -2.70 9.04 -13.71
C ALA A 12 -3.89 8.46 -12.96
N ASN A 13 -4.18 7.16 -13.17
CA ASN A 13 -5.33 6.47 -12.61
C ASN A 13 -5.09 5.87 -11.21
N LEU A 14 -3.88 6.02 -10.65
CA LEU A 14 -3.60 5.57 -9.29
C LEU A 14 -4.44 6.37 -8.29
N LYS A 15 -5.12 5.67 -7.38
CA LYS A 15 -5.81 6.27 -6.24
C LYS A 15 -4.80 7.02 -5.35
N PRO A 16 -5.22 8.00 -4.53
CA PRO A 16 -4.29 8.77 -3.70
C PRO A 16 -3.31 7.92 -2.89
N ILE A 17 -3.79 6.82 -2.30
CA ILE A 17 -2.95 5.92 -1.50
C ILE A 17 -2.00 5.07 -2.35
N GLU A 18 -2.45 4.60 -3.50
CA GLU A 18 -1.65 3.86 -4.48
C GLU A 18 -0.55 4.76 -5.05
N ARG A 19 -0.88 6.03 -5.33
CA ARG A 19 0.06 7.03 -5.81
C ARG A 19 1.12 7.35 -4.76
N GLN A 20 0.74 7.43 -3.48
CA GLN A 20 1.71 7.59 -2.39
C GLN A 20 2.68 6.41 -2.32
N GLN A 21 2.18 5.17 -2.37
CA GLN A 21 3.02 3.97 -2.40
C GLN A 21 3.96 3.98 -3.61
N PHE A 22 3.42 4.27 -4.80
CA PHE A 22 4.20 4.40 -6.02
C PHE A 22 5.36 5.39 -5.85
N LEU A 23 5.09 6.60 -5.33
CA LEU A 23 6.14 7.61 -5.12
C LEU A 23 7.20 7.18 -4.11
N VAL A 24 6.81 6.48 -3.03
CA VAL A 24 7.75 5.96 -2.03
C VAL A 24 8.68 4.92 -2.64
N HIS A 25 8.13 3.94 -3.37
CA HIS A 25 8.92 2.89 -4.02
C HIS A 25 9.79 3.44 -5.15
N LEU A 26 9.23 4.31 -5.99
CA LEU A 26 9.96 4.98 -7.05
C LEU A 26 11.17 5.75 -6.51
N ARG A 27 11.01 6.48 -5.40
CA ARG A 27 12.12 7.19 -4.76
C ARG A 27 13.21 6.24 -4.30
N LYS A 28 12.84 5.10 -3.73
CA LYS A 28 13.77 4.06 -3.28
C LYS A 28 14.52 3.46 -4.49
N ILE A 29 13.84 3.09 -5.55
CA ILE A 29 14.44 2.56 -6.79
C ILE A 29 15.41 3.57 -7.39
N LEU A 30 15.02 4.84 -7.52
CA LEU A 30 15.88 5.90 -8.04
C LEU A 30 17.14 6.07 -7.19
N LYS A 31 17.03 5.99 -5.86
CA LYS A 31 18.17 6.07 -4.96
C LYS A 31 19.08 4.85 -5.08
N ASP A 32 18.52 3.64 -5.02
CA ASP A 32 19.29 2.42 -4.84
C ASP A 32 19.86 1.90 -6.17
N LYS A 33 19.07 1.93 -7.25
CA LYS A 33 19.47 1.41 -8.57
C LYS A 33 20.13 2.46 -9.47
N TYR A 34 19.66 3.71 -9.39
CA TYR A 34 20.12 4.79 -10.27
C TYR A 34 20.99 5.83 -9.57
N ARG A 35 21.25 5.68 -8.25
CA ARG A 35 22.04 6.63 -7.43
C ARG A 35 21.53 8.07 -7.48
N LYS A 36 20.21 8.25 -7.67
CA LYS A 36 19.54 9.56 -7.73
C LYS A 36 18.80 9.84 -6.43
N ASN A 37 19.32 10.77 -5.64
CA ASN A 37 18.66 11.22 -4.42
C ASN A 37 17.72 12.40 -4.72
N VAL A 38 16.45 12.10 -5.01
CA VAL A 38 15.42 13.10 -5.35
C VAL A 38 14.61 13.46 -4.10
N LYS A 39 14.30 14.75 -3.92
CA LYS A 39 13.39 15.20 -2.85
C LYS A 39 11.94 14.78 -3.16
N PRO A 40 11.09 14.49 -2.15
CA PRO A 40 9.71 14.06 -2.39
C PRO A 40 8.89 15.02 -3.29
N SER A 41 8.95 16.33 -3.01
CA SER A 41 8.24 17.34 -3.78
C SER A 41 8.70 17.41 -5.24
N GLU A 42 10.01 17.30 -5.47
CA GLU A 42 10.59 17.29 -6.81
C GLU A 42 10.20 16.02 -7.58
N LEU A 43 10.20 14.86 -6.90
CA LEU A 43 9.79 13.60 -7.50
C LEU A 43 8.32 13.66 -7.95
N GLU A 44 7.45 14.19 -7.10
CA GLU A 44 6.03 14.35 -7.41
C GLU A 44 5.82 15.29 -8.60
N THR A 45 6.56 16.40 -8.66
CA THR A 45 6.53 17.30 -9.82
C THR A 45 6.97 16.58 -11.09
N ARG A 46 8.09 15.84 -11.08
CA ARG A 46 8.58 15.10 -12.26
C ARG A 46 7.58 14.04 -12.75
N VAL A 47 6.94 13.32 -11.82
CA VAL A 47 5.90 12.34 -12.16
C VAL A 47 4.67 13.04 -12.76
N ARG A 48 4.26 14.18 -12.20
CA ARG A 48 3.15 14.99 -12.73
C ARG A 48 3.44 15.46 -14.14
N GLU A 49 4.62 16.03 -14.36
CA GLU A 49 5.05 16.49 -15.69
C GLU A 49 5.01 15.36 -16.72
N PHE A 50 5.51 14.17 -16.34
CA PHE A 50 5.45 12.98 -17.19
C PHE A 50 4.01 12.60 -17.56
N VAL A 51 3.12 12.56 -16.57
CA VAL A 51 1.69 12.29 -16.76
C VAL A 51 1.03 13.30 -17.69
N THR A 52 1.40 14.58 -17.59
CA THR A 52 0.86 15.65 -18.45
C THR A 52 1.48 15.71 -19.86
N GLY A 53 2.38 14.78 -20.21
CA GLY A 53 2.92 14.67 -21.56
C GLY A 53 4.38 15.06 -21.73
N LYS A 54 5.09 15.46 -20.66
CA LYS A 54 6.55 15.67 -20.75
C LYS A 54 7.25 14.34 -20.97
N GLU A 55 8.22 14.31 -21.88
CA GLU A 55 9.01 13.11 -22.10
C GLU A 55 9.95 12.85 -20.91
N PRO A 56 9.96 11.62 -20.37
CA PRO A 56 10.85 11.26 -19.28
C PRO A 56 12.27 11.01 -19.81
N LYS A 57 13.27 11.14 -18.94
CA LYS A 57 14.57 10.52 -19.22
C LYS A 57 14.43 9.01 -19.17
N ALA A 58 15.25 8.29 -19.94
CA ALA A 58 15.19 6.83 -20.03
C ALA A 58 15.26 6.14 -18.66
N ASP A 59 16.16 6.60 -17.80
CA ASP A 59 16.31 6.11 -16.42
C ASP A 59 15.06 6.31 -15.54
N TYR A 60 14.35 7.43 -15.68
CA TYR A 60 13.08 7.66 -15.00
C TYR A 60 11.99 6.75 -15.53
N PHE A 61 11.93 6.56 -16.85
CA PHE A 61 10.94 5.68 -17.46
C PHE A 61 11.12 4.22 -17.01
N GLU A 62 12.37 3.72 -17.04
CA GLU A 62 12.70 2.39 -16.54
C GLU A 62 12.39 2.27 -15.04
N ALA A 63 12.70 3.29 -14.23
CA ALA A 63 12.34 3.31 -12.81
C ALA A 63 10.82 3.24 -12.58
N TYR A 64 9.99 3.86 -13.44
CA TYR A 64 8.52 3.73 -13.34
C TYR A 64 8.06 2.29 -13.55
N LEU A 65 8.62 1.61 -14.55
CA LEU A 65 8.31 0.21 -14.84
C LEU A 65 8.74 -0.71 -13.69
N LEU A 66 9.97 -0.56 -13.21
CA LEU A 66 10.46 -1.32 -12.05
C LEU A 66 9.63 -1.08 -10.79
N THR A 67 9.11 0.14 -10.62
CA THR A 67 8.20 0.45 -9.50
C THR A 67 6.92 -0.37 -9.60
N PHE A 68 6.36 -0.52 -10.81
CA PHE A 68 5.17 -1.36 -10.98
C PHE A 68 5.46 -2.84 -10.74
N ASP A 69 6.62 -3.36 -11.17
CA ASP A 69 7.01 -4.76 -10.89
C ASP A 69 7.27 -5.01 -9.40
N GLU A 70 7.76 -4.03 -8.65
CA GLU A 70 7.88 -4.15 -7.18
C GLU A 70 6.51 -4.16 -6.50
N LEU A 71 5.53 -3.45 -7.03
CA LEU A 71 4.22 -3.31 -6.41
C LEU A 71 3.22 -4.38 -6.85
N SER A 72 3.39 -4.98 -8.03
CA SER A 72 2.46 -5.97 -8.56
C SER A 72 3.20 -6.94 -9.49
N MET A 73 2.82 -8.21 -9.43
CA MET A 73 3.41 -9.23 -10.31
C MET A 73 3.15 -8.87 -11.78
N ASN A 74 4.22 -8.77 -12.58
CA ASN A 74 4.19 -8.29 -13.96
C ASN A 74 3.63 -6.86 -14.14
N GLY A 75 3.74 -6.01 -13.11
CA GLY A 75 3.18 -4.66 -13.13
C GLY A 75 3.70 -3.79 -14.28
N ALA A 76 4.97 -3.91 -14.67
CA ALA A 76 5.52 -3.19 -15.82
C ALA A 76 4.83 -3.61 -17.13
N LEU A 77 4.65 -4.93 -17.32
CA LEU A 77 4.01 -5.50 -18.50
C LEU A 77 2.55 -5.05 -18.60
N GLU A 78 1.84 -5.06 -17.48
CA GLU A 78 0.44 -4.63 -17.39
C GLU A 78 0.29 -3.11 -17.63
N ALA A 79 1.20 -2.30 -17.07
CA ALA A 79 1.25 -0.86 -17.32
C ALA A 79 1.48 -0.55 -18.80
N LEU A 80 2.40 -1.26 -19.45
CA LEU A 80 2.72 -1.08 -20.87
C LEU A 80 1.56 -1.55 -21.77
N LYS A 81 0.98 -2.73 -21.52
CA LYS A 81 -0.02 -3.34 -22.42
C LYS A 81 -1.43 -2.78 -22.22
N LYS A 82 -1.86 -2.62 -20.96
CA LYS A 82 -3.27 -2.36 -20.62
C LYS A 82 -3.50 -0.94 -20.10
N GLY A 83 -2.44 -0.22 -19.75
CA GLY A 83 -2.56 1.11 -19.14
C GLY A 83 -3.25 1.09 -17.76
N LYS A 84 -3.16 -0.06 -17.08
CA LYS A 84 -3.74 -0.27 -15.75
C LYS A 84 -2.94 -1.36 -15.03
N VAL A 85 -2.65 -1.14 -13.76
CA VAL A 85 -2.04 -2.14 -12.85
C VAL A 85 -2.97 -2.30 -11.66
N LYS A 86 -3.29 -3.55 -11.31
CA LYS A 86 -3.95 -3.85 -10.03
C LYS A 86 -2.86 -3.96 -8.97
N LEU A 87 -2.77 -2.97 -8.10
CA LEU A 87 -1.90 -3.05 -6.94
C LEU A 87 -2.60 -3.86 -5.84
N PRO A 88 -1.89 -4.76 -5.15
CA PRO A 88 -2.45 -5.51 -4.04
C PRO A 88 -2.78 -4.55 -2.89
N ILE A 89 -3.93 -4.76 -2.25
CA ILE A 89 -4.27 -4.07 -1.01
C ILE A 89 -3.41 -4.69 0.09
N THR A 90 -2.56 -3.88 0.72
CA THR A 90 -1.75 -4.31 1.86
C THR A 90 -2.55 -4.24 3.16
N TRP A 91 -2.21 -5.08 4.14
CA TRP A 91 -2.81 -5.02 5.48
C TRP A 91 -2.73 -3.64 6.12
N ARG A 92 -1.63 -2.92 5.90
CA ARG A 92 -1.46 -1.54 6.36
C ARG A 92 -2.53 -0.61 5.79
N GLN A 93 -2.86 -0.75 4.51
CA GLN A 93 -3.91 0.08 3.88
C GLN A 93 -5.28 -0.24 4.44
N LEU A 94 -5.58 -1.52 4.65
CA LEU A 94 -6.83 -1.94 5.28
C LEU A 94 -6.95 -1.35 6.69
N LEU A 95 -5.92 -1.51 7.53
CA LEU A 95 -5.88 -0.97 8.89
C LEU A 95 -6.07 0.55 8.89
N LEU A 96 -5.30 1.28 8.09
CA LEU A 96 -5.44 2.74 8.01
C LEU A 96 -6.83 3.18 7.55
N SER A 97 -7.48 2.42 6.65
CA SER A 97 -8.83 2.75 6.18
C SER A 97 -9.92 2.55 7.23
N VAL A 98 -9.69 1.68 8.22
CA VAL A 98 -10.66 1.44 9.30
C VAL A 98 -10.35 2.24 10.57
N THR A 99 -9.10 2.68 10.77
CA THR A 99 -8.69 3.41 11.98
C THR A 99 -8.57 4.92 11.81
N SER A 100 -8.74 5.47 10.60
CA SER A 100 -8.51 6.89 10.32
C SER A 100 -9.36 7.84 11.17
N ASP A 101 -10.53 7.38 11.62
CA ASP A 101 -11.54 8.23 12.24
C ASP A 101 -11.60 8.08 13.77
N THR A 102 -10.83 7.16 14.34
CA THR A 102 -10.87 6.86 15.78
C THR A 102 -9.49 7.06 16.41
N PRO A 103 -9.29 8.13 17.21
CA PRO A 103 -8.03 8.31 17.93
C PRO A 103 -7.88 7.27 19.03
N VAL A 104 -6.63 6.87 19.29
CA VAL A 104 -6.32 5.99 20.42
C VAL A 104 -6.74 6.67 21.74
N PRO A 105 -7.51 5.99 22.62
CA PRO A 105 -7.90 6.51 23.92
C PRO A 105 -6.69 6.93 24.75
N ILE A 106 -6.79 8.06 25.47
CA ILE A 106 -5.67 8.67 26.19
C ILE A 106 -5.00 7.68 27.16
N HIS A 107 -5.79 6.92 27.91
CA HIS A 107 -5.30 5.94 28.89
C HIS A 107 -4.50 4.78 28.24
N ILE A 108 -4.71 4.48 26.96
CA ILE A 108 -3.93 3.46 26.24
C ILE A 108 -2.60 4.02 25.73
N ARG A 109 -2.52 5.33 25.45
CA ARG A 109 -1.34 5.94 24.81
C ARG A 109 -0.06 5.76 25.61
N GLU A 110 -0.15 5.82 26.94
CA GLU A 110 1.02 5.66 27.81
C GLU A 110 1.61 4.26 27.73
N HIS A 111 0.75 3.23 27.57
CA HIS A 111 1.18 1.84 27.41
C HIS A 111 1.86 1.58 26.07
N LEU A 112 1.63 2.41 25.05
CA LEU A 112 2.23 2.22 23.72
C LEU A 112 3.72 2.60 23.65
N ASN A 113 4.30 3.16 24.71
CA ASN A 113 5.74 3.39 24.78
C ASN A 113 6.53 2.11 25.14
N ASP A 114 5.86 1.07 25.61
CA ASP A 114 6.47 -0.21 25.95
C ASP A 114 6.60 -1.09 24.70
N GLU A 115 7.84 -1.52 24.39
CA GLU A 115 8.14 -2.33 23.21
C GLU A 115 7.50 -3.72 23.24
N LEU A 116 7.34 -4.33 24.42
CA LEU A 116 6.67 -5.63 24.58
C LEU A 116 5.18 -5.48 24.30
N ILE A 117 4.56 -4.42 24.83
CA ILE A 117 3.14 -4.13 24.54
C ILE A 117 2.94 -3.88 23.04
N LEU A 118 3.82 -3.11 22.41
CA LEU A 118 3.78 -2.89 20.96
C LEU A 118 3.95 -4.19 20.17
N LYS A 119 4.83 -5.09 20.63
CA LYS A 119 5.04 -6.40 19.98
C LYS A 119 3.78 -7.25 20.06
N GLU A 120 3.16 -7.36 21.23
CA GLU A 120 1.92 -8.12 21.41
C GLU A 120 0.76 -7.49 20.64
N LEU A 121 0.62 -6.17 20.64
CA LEU A 121 -0.41 -5.49 19.85
C LEU A 121 -0.27 -5.76 18.35
N LYS A 122 0.97 -5.74 17.82
CA LYS A 122 1.24 -6.15 16.42
C LYS A 122 0.90 -7.61 16.18
N ALA A 123 1.22 -8.49 17.13
CA ALA A 123 0.90 -9.91 17.04
C ALA A 123 -0.61 -10.13 17.00
N VAL A 124 -1.39 -9.42 17.84
CA VAL A 124 -2.86 -9.46 17.81
C VAL A 124 -3.38 -9.13 16.42
N PHE A 125 -3.02 -7.97 15.85
CA PHE A 125 -3.49 -7.59 14.52
C PHE A 125 -3.15 -8.65 13.46
N LYS A 126 -1.93 -9.18 13.49
CA LYS A 126 -1.52 -10.21 12.53
C LYS A 126 -2.30 -11.51 12.73
N ASN A 127 -2.44 -11.97 13.97
CA ASN A 127 -3.10 -13.23 14.29
C ASN A 127 -4.59 -13.21 13.94
N VAL A 128 -5.28 -12.08 14.16
CA VAL A 128 -6.69 -11.93 13.74
C VAL A 128 -6.82 -12.13 12.23
N LEU A 129 -5.96 -11.47 11.46
CA LEU A 129 -6.01 -11.51 10.01
C LEU A 129 -5.66 -12.91 9.48
N GLN A 130 -4.63 -13.54 10.04
CA GLN A 130 -4.23 -14.90 9.69
C GLN A 130 -5.26 -15.96 10.07
N TYR A 131 -5.96 -15.78 11.20
CA TYR A 131 -7.03 -16.69 11.60
C TYR A 131 -8.20 -16.65 10.60
N CYS A 132 -8.47 -15.46 10.05
CA CYS A 132 -9.60 -15.29 9.14
C CYS A 132 -9.26 -15.66 7.69
N GLU A 133 -7.99 -15.58 7.30
CA GLU A 133 -7.49 -15.78 5.93
C GLU A 133 -7.95 -17.10 5.32
N ASP A 134 -8.63 -17.03 4.18
CA ASP A 134 -9.05 -18.18 3.39
C ASP A 134 -9.11 -17.77 1.90
N ASP A 135 -8.76 -18.68 1.00
CA ASP A 135 -8.80 -18.45 -0.45
C ASP A 135 -10.24 -18.36 -0.98
N GLN A 136 -11.21 -18.99 -0.29
CA GLN A 136 -12.62 -18.93 -0.60
C GLN A 136 -13.31 -17.78 0.13
N GLN A 137 -13.98 -16.91 -0.64
CA GLN A 137 -14.61 -15.71 -0.10
C GLN A 137 -15.66 -16.02 0.99
N ASP A 138 -16.45 -17.08 0.82
CA ASP A 138 -17.50 -17.45 1.76
C ASP A 138 -16.90 -17.90 3.10
N ASN A 139 -15.84 -18.71 3.06
CA ASN A 139 -15.10 -19.14 4.25
C ASN A 139 -14.41 -17.97 4.93
N PHE A 140 -13.76 -17.08 4.17
CA PHE A 140 -13.14 -15.86 4.70
C PHE A 140 -14.17 -15.01 5.46
N PHE A 141 -15.36 -14.82 4.88
CA PHE A 141 -16.44 -14.07 5.51
C PHE A 141 -17.00 -14.77 6.75
N GLU A 142 -17.21 -16.08 6.70
CA GLU A 142 -17.66 -16.87 7.85
C GLU A 142 -16.65 -16.82 8.99
N ASN A 143 -15.36 -16.95 8.71
CA ASN A 143 -14.29 -16.85 9.70
C ASN A 143 -14.27 -15.46 10.35
N LEU A 144 -14.41 -14.38 9.57
CA LEU A 144 -14.55 -13.02 10.10
C LEU A 144 -15.75 -12.88 11.03
N GLN A 145 -16.92 -13.43 10.65
CA GLN A 145 -18.11 -13.40 11.49
C GLN A 145 -17.89 -14.19 12.79
N ASN A 146 -17.28 -15.36 12.71
CA ASN A 146 -17.02 -16.22 13.85
C ASN A 146 -16.01 -15.59 14.81
N PHE A 147 -14.93 -15.00 14.29
CA PHE A 147 -13.96 -14.28 15.10
C PHE A 147 -14.59 -13.05 15.77
N ASN A 148 -15.36 -12.25 15.03
CA ASN A 148 -16.07 -11.09 15.58
C ASN A 148 -17.07 -11.49 16.67
N LYS A 149 -17.80 -12.60 16.48
CA LYS A 149 -18.67 -13.17 17.53
C LYS A 149 -17.84 -13.54 18.75
N PHE A 150 -16.73 -14.25 18.57
CA PHE A 150 -15.83 -14.68 19.66
C PHE A 150 -15.34 -13.50 20.51
N ILE A 151 -14.79 -12.45 19.90
CA ILE A 151 -14.30 -11.28 20.64
C ILE A 151 -15.42 -10.41 21.21
N SER A 152 -16.64 -10.52 20.68
CA SER A 152 -17.84 -9.81 21.18
C SER A 152 -18.55 -10.58 22.29
N ILE A 153 -18.14 -11.81 22.60
CA ILE A 153 -18.56 -12.49 23.83
C ILE A 153 -17.99 -11.64 24.97
N LYS A 154 -18.84 -10.74 25.50
CA LYS A 154 -18.50 -9.89 26.64
C LYS A 154 -17.71 -10.71 27.64
N GLY A 155 -16.48 -10.29 27.91
CA GLY A 155 -15.82 -10.65 29.16
C GLY A 155 -16.81 -10.26 30.26
N LYS A 156 -17.44 -11.26 30.86
CA LYS A 156 -18.24 -11.04 32.07
C LYS A 156 -17.27 -10.47 33.11
N ASP A 157 -17.62 -9.28 33.58
CA ASP A 157 -17.37 -8.73 34.92
C ASP A 157 -16.09 -9.20 35.62
N HIS A 158 -15.06 -8.36 35.57
CA HIS A 158 -14.12 -8.14 36.68
C HIS A 158 -13.82 -6.66 36.81
#